data_AF-M6CVP3-F1
#
_entry.id   AF-M6CVP3-F1
#
_cell.length_a   1.000
_cell.length_b   1.000
_cell.length_c   1.000
_cell.angle_alpha   90.00
_cell.angle_beta   90.00
_cell.angle_gamma   90.00
#
_symmetry.space_group_name_H-M   'P 1'
#
loop_
_entity.id
_entity.type
_entity.pdbx_description
1 polymer ?
#
loop_
_entity_poly.entity_id
_entity_poly.type
_entity_poly.pdbx_seq_one_letter_code
_entity_poly.pdbx_strand_id
1 'polypeptide(L)'
;MCEVKGDLIGAIHHRCREIDFLKTLFSLPEYPKLAMVGDHSDLVDRLILLAILYKNIGSFRQAIDCLEEAKVVAKRKRFRFPAKDLLSDLRWNSAAVQKS
;
A
#
# COMPACT_ATOMS: atom_id res chain seq x y z
N MET A 1 -7.81 -16.95 -1.31
CA MET A 1 -7.61 -15.51 -1.04
C MET A 1 -8.91 -14.89 -0.55
N CYS A 2 -8.89 -14.05 0.49
CA CYS A 2 -10.10 -13.38 1.02
C CYS A 2 -10.73 -12.41 0.02
N GLU A 3 -9.91 -11.79 -0.85
CA GLU A 3 -10.34 -10.90 -1.93
C GLU A 3 -11.28 -11.60 -2.94
N VAL A 4 -11.00 -12.87 -3.27
CA VAL A 4 -11.81 -13.68 -4.20
C VAL A 4 -13.14 -14.12 -3.57
N LYS A 5 -13.25 -14.07 -2.23
CA LYS A 5 -14.45 -14.46 -1.48
C LYS A 5 -15.39 -13.29 -1.17
N GLY A 6 -15.04 -12.06 -1.58
CA GLY A 6 -15.82 -10.85 -1.30
C GLY A 6 -15.66 -10.30 0.14
N ASP A 7 -14.79 -10.91 0.96
CA ASP A 7 -14.50 -10.43 2.32
C ASP A 7 -13.41 -9.35 2.28
N LEU A 8 -13.84 -8.11 2.03
CA LEU A 8 -12.94 -6.95 1.96
C LEU A 8 -12.29 -6.64 3.31
N ILE A 9 -12.99 -6.85 4.42
CA ILE A 9 -12.46 -6.56 5.77
C ILE A 9 -11.37 -7.58 6.14
N GLY A 10 -11.62 -8.87 5.91
CA GLY A 10 -10.61 -9.90 6.07
C GLY A 10 -9.39 -9.70 5.17
N ALA A 11 -9.61 -9.24 3.94
CA ALA A 11 -8.52 -8.86 3.02
C ALA A 11 -7.69 -7.69 3.57
N ILE A 12 -8.34 -6.63 4.08
CA ILE A 12 -7.64 -5.49 4.71
C ILE A 12 -6.79 -5.97 5.89
N HIS A 13 -7.37 -6.75 6.80
CA HIS A 13 -6.63 -7.29 7.95
C HIS A 13 -5.44 -8.15 7.53
N HIS A 14 -5.60 -8.99 6.51
CA HIS A 14 -4.52 -9.80 5.97
C HIS A 14 -3.39 -8.91 5.41
N ARG A 15 -3.73 -7.91 4.60
CA ARG A 15 -2.75 -7.00 3.99
C ARG A 15 -1.99 -6.18 5.04
N CYS A 16 -2.67 -5.71 6.09
CA CYS A 16 -2.00 -5.01 7.20
C CYS A 16 -0.94 -5.90 7.86
N ARG A 17 -1.27 -7.17 8.15
CA ARG A 17 -0.31 -8.12 8.75
C ARG A 17 0.90 -8.38 7.84
N GLU A 18 0.69 -8.51 6.54
CA GLU A 18 1.78 -8.66 5.58
C GLU A 18 2.70 -7.43 5.55
N ILE A 19 2.12 -6.23 5.55
CA ILE A 19 2.86 -4.96 5.56
C ILE A 19 3.68 -4.83 6.85
N ASP A 20 3.07 -5.13 8.00
CA ASP A 20 3.75 -5.09 9.30
C ASP A 20 4.92 -6.08 9.32
N PHE A 21 4.71 -7.30 8.83
CA PHE A 21 5.77 -8.30 8.71
C PHE A 21 6.92 -7.81 7.83
N LEU A 22 6.64 -7.27 6.65
CA LEU A 22 7.69 -6.74 5.75
C LEU A 22 8.45 -5.57 6.40
N LYS A 23 7.75 -4.65 7.06
CA LYS A 23 8.38 -3.53 7.77
C LYS A 23 9.30 -4.02 8.90
N THR A 24 8.84 -5.00 9.69
CA THR A 24 9.67 -5.64 10.73
C THR A 24 10.88 -6.30 10.10
N LEU A 25 10.70 -7.09 9.04
CA LEU A 25 11.78 -7.77 8.33
C LEU A 25 12.84 -6.78 7.83
N PHE A 26 12.42 -5.65 7.24
CA PHE A 26 13.35 -4.64 6.71
C PHE A 26 14.06 -3.82 7.79
N SER A 27 13.54 -3.83 9.01
CA SER A 27 14.17 -3.19 10.17
C SER A 27 15.28 -4.04 10.80
N LEU A 28 15.36 -5.33 10.47
CA LEU A 28 16.37 -6.22 11.00
C LEU A 28 17.76 -5.89 10.42
N PRO A 29 18.82 -5.86 11.24
CA PRO A 29 20.17 -5.56 10.78
C PRO A 29 20.72 -6.60 9.78
N GLU A 30 20.22 -7.84 9.83
CA GLU A 30 20.58 -8.92 8.91
C GLU A 30 19.83 -8.85 7.57
N TYR A 31 18.83 -7.97 7.43
CA TYR A 31 18.00 -7.89 6.22
C TYR A 31 18.81 -7.80 4.90
N PRO A 32 19.91 -7.03 4.79
CA PRO A 32 20.72 -7.00 3.57
C PRO A 32 21.24 -8.38 3.13
N LYS A 33 21.44 -9.30 4.08
CA LYS A 33 21.84 -10.69 3.83
C LYS A 33 20.64 -11.61 3.53
N LEU A 34 19.44 -11.19 3.93
CA LEU A 34 18.16 -11.90 3.75
C LEU A 34 17.35 -11.38 2.56
N ALA A 35 17.92 -10.52 1.70
CA ALA A 35 17.25 -9.87 0.58
C ALA A 35 16.63 -10.83 -0.46
N MET A 36 16.80 -12.15 -0.30
CA MET A 36 16.04 -13.17 -1.05
C MET A 36 14.60 -13.36 -0.57
N VAL A 37 14.25 -12.87 0.63
CA VAL A 37 12.91 -12.97 1.23
C VAL A 37 12.22 -11.61 1.17
N GLY A 38 11.74 -11.26 -0.02
CA GLY A 38 10.96 -10.05 -0.27
C GLY A 38 11.77 -8.74 -0.28
N ASP A 39 11.42 -7.86 -1.20
CA ASP A 39 12.10 -6.57 -1.36
C ASP A 39 11.18 -5.36 -1.12
N HIS A 40 11.75 -4.16 -1.24
CA HIS A 40 10.97 -2.95 -1.03
C HIS A 40 9.93 -2.71 -2.14
N SER A 41 10.04 -3.39 -3.28
CA SER A 41 8.99 -3.39 -4.31
C SER A 41 7.78 -4.22 -3.87
N ASP A 42 8.00 -5.36 -3.18
CA ASP A 42 6.91 -6.14 -2.59
C ASP A 42 6.10 -5.31 -1.58
N LEU A 43 6.78 -4.56 -0.71
CA LEU A 43 6.11 -3.66 0.25
C LEU A 43 5.29 -2.59 -0.48
N VAL A 44 5.82 -2.03 -1.56
CA VAL A 44 5.09 -1.06 -2.39
C VAL A 44 3.83 -1.69 -2.98
N ASP A 45 3.93 -2.91 -3.51
CA ASP A 45 2.76 -3.61 -4.07
C ASP A 45 1.71 -3.90 -2.99
N ARG A 46 2.12 -4.34 -1.79
CA ARG A 46 1.18 -4.58 -0.68
C ARG A 46 0.47 -3.29 -0.22
N LEU A 47 1.18 -2.16 -0.15
CA LEU A 47 0.59 -0.86 0.17
C LEU A 47 -0.42 -0.42 -0.91
N ILE A 48 -0.12 -0.64 -2.19
CA ILE A 48 -1.04 -0.34 -3.29
C ILE A 48 -2.30 -1.21 -3.23
N LEU A 49 -2.15 -2.51 -2.96
CA LEU A 49 -3.28 -3.42 -2.80
C LEU A 49 -4.15 -3.02 -1.60
N LEU A 50 -3.54 -2.66 -0.47
CA LEU A 50 -4.27 -2.14 0.69
C LEU A 50 -5.02 -0.83 0.34
N ALA A 51 -4.42 0.06 -0.45
CA ALA A 51 -5.10 1.27 -0.91
C ALA A 51 -6.33 0.97 -1.78
N ILE A 52 -6.25 -0.03 -2.66
CA ILE A 52 -7.38 -0.47 -3.49
C ILE A 52 -8.51 -1.01 -2.60
N LEU A 53 -8.18 -1.80 -1.57
CA LEU A 53 -9.17 -2.32 -0.63
C LEU A 53 -9.85 -1.20 0.16
N TYR A 54 -9.06 -0.22 0.67
CA TYR A 54 -9.63 0.94 1.35
C TYR A 54 -10.52 1.77 0.43
N LYS A 55 -10.12 1.99 -0.83
CA LYS A 55 -10.96 2.65 -1.84
C LYS A 55 -12.29 1.91 -2.02
N ASN A 56 -12.26 0.58 -2.11
CA ASN A 56 -13.46 -0.24 -2.34
C ASN A 56 -14.48 -0.16 -1.19
N ILE A 57 -14.04 0.15 0.04
CA ILE A 57 -14.93 0.38 1.18
C ILE A 57 -15.22 1.86 1.46
N GLY A 58 -14.81 2.78 0.56
CA GLY A 58 -15.02 4.22 0.70
C GLY A 58 -14.03 4.95 1.63
N SER A 59 -13.04 4.26 2.18
CA SER A 59 -12.00 4.82 3.04
C SER A 59 -10.91 5.56 2.25
N PHE A 60 -11.27 6.61 1.52
CA PHE A 60 -10.37 7.30 0.59
C PHE A 60 -9.13 7.91 1.26
N ARG A 61 -9.25 8.42 2.49
CA ARG A 61 -8.10 8.96 3.24
C ARG A 61 -7.04 7.88 3.48
N GLN A 62 -7.46 6.73 4.00
CA GLN A 62 -6.55 5.60 4.24
C GLN A 62 -5.93 5.09 2.93
N ALA A 63 -6.72 5.07 1.84
CA ALA A 63 -6.19 4.71 0.53
C ALA A 63 -5.07 5.66 0.06
N ILE A 64 -5.27 6.97 0.22
CA ILE A 64 -4.25 7.99 -0.12
C ILE A 64 -3.02 7.83 0.77
N ASP A 65 -3.19 7.63 2.08
CA ASP A 65 -2.09 7.47 3.03
C ASP A 65 -1.20 6.26 2.64
N CYS A 66 -1.80 5.13 2.28
CA CYS A 66 -1.06 3.96 1.78
C CYS A 66 -0.27 4.25 0.50
N LEU A 67 -0.86 4.98 -0.47
CA LEU A 67 -0.19 5.32 -1.72
C LEU A 67 0.94 6.33 -1.55
N GLU A 68 0.80 7.29 -0.62
CA GLU A 68 1.90 8.19 -0.28
C GLU A 68 3.04 7.46 0.41
N GLU A 69 2.75 6.53 1.31
CA GLU A 69 3.77 5.68 1.91
C GLU A 69 4.52 4.87 0.84
N ALA A 70 3.78 4.22 -0.07
CA ALA A 70 4.35 3.43 -1.16
C ALA A 70 5.28 4.28 -2.05
N LYS A 71 4.85 5.51 -2.37
CA LYS A 71 5.64 6.47 -3.14
C LYS A 71 6.92 6.89 -2.41
N VAL A 72 6.87 7.09 -1.10
CA VAL A 72 8.06 7.41 -0.27
C VAL A 72 9.04 6.24 -0.28
N VAL A 73 8.57 5.00 -0.13
CA VAL A 73 9.42 3.80 -0.18
C VAL A 73 10.10 3.68 -1.54
N ALA A 74 9.34 3.77 -2.64
CA ALA A 74 9.87 3.73 -4.00
C ALA A 74 10.95 4.80 -4.24
N LYS A 75 10.68 6.04 -3.81
CA LYS A 75 11.65 7.15 -3.91
C LYS A 75 12.93 6.86 -3.13
N ARG A 76 12.83 6.39 -1.88
CA ARG A 76 14.00 6.08 -1.03
C ARG A 76 14.86 4.97 -1.64
N LYS A 77 14.24 3.99 -2.30
CA LYS A 77 14.91 2.83 -2.89
C LYS A 77 15.21 3.01 -4.39
N ARG A 78 15.00 4.22 -4.91
CA ARG A 78 15.37 4.65 -6.26
C ARG A 78 14.71 3.82 -7.37
N PHE A 79 13.47 3.37 -7.16
CA PHE A 79 12.68 2.75 -8.22
C PHE A 79 11.40 3.55 -8.50
N ARG A 80 10.79 3.28 -9.66
CA ARG A 80 9.60 4.00 -10.12
C ARG A 80 8.39 3.60 -9.29
N PHE A 81 7.68 4.58 -8.74
CA PHE A 81 6.37 4.35 -8.11
C PHE A 81 5.31 4.00 -9.18
N PRO A 82 4.67 2.82 -9.13
CA PRO A 82 3.81 2.35 -10.22
C PRO A 82 2.38 2.92 -10.17
N ALA A 83 1.86 3.30 -8.99
CA ALA A 83 0.46 3.72 -8.81
C ALA A 83 0.26 5.25 -8.82
N LYS A 84 1.00 5.98 -9.66
CA LYS A 84 0.92 7.45 -9.76
C LYS A 84 -0.49 7.93 -10.17
N ASP A 85 -1.09 7.25 -11.13
CA ASP A 85 -2.38 7.66 -11.70
C ASP A 85 -3.50 7.44 -10.68
N LEU A 86 -3.54 6.26 -10.03
CA LEU A 86 -4.46 5.97 -8.94
C LEU A 86 -4.39 7.00 -7.79
N LEU A 87 -3.18 7.41 -7.39
CA LEU A 87 -3.01 8.44 -6.37
C LEU A 87 -3.55 9.80 -6.82
N SER A 88 -3.37 10.13 -8.10
CA SER A 88 -3.84 11.39 -8.67
C SER A 88 -5.36 11.43 -8.73
N ASP A 89 -5.98 10.33 -9.16
CA ASP A 89 -7.44 10.17 -9.22
C ASP A 89 -8.08 10.29 -7.83
N LEU A 90 -7.53 9.61 -6.82
CA LEU A 90 -8.07 9.65 -5.46
C LEU A 90 -7.99 11.06 -4.85
N ARG A 91 -6.93 11.81 -5.14
CA ARG A 91 -6.78 13.19 -4.69
C ARG A 91 -7.78 14.12 -5.34
N TRP A 92 -7.98 13.98 -6.64
CA TRP A 92 -8.96 14.77 -7.37
C TRP A 92 -10.38 14.53 -6.83
N ASN A 93 -10.75 13.26 -6.65
CA ASN A 93 -12.06 12.89 -6.12
C ASN A 93 -12.26 13.36 -4.67
N SER A 94 -11.24 13.25 -3.81
CA SER A 94 -11.29 13.77 -2.44
C SER A 94 -11.47 15.30 -2.38
N ALA A 95 -10.84 16.04 -3.29
CA ALA A 95 -10.98 17.49 -3.37
C ALA A 95 -12.33 17.94 -3.94
N ALA A 96 -12.96 17.13 -4.80
CA ALA A 96 -14.30 17.39 -5.33
C ALA A 96 -15.39 17.20 -4.24
N VAL A 97 -15.26 16.19 -3.38
CA VAL A 97 -16.21 15.90 -2.30
C VAL A 97 -16.23 16.98 -1.22
N GLN A 98 -15.12 17.69 -0.97
CA GLN A 98 -15.05 18.77 0.01
C GLN A 98 -15.64 20.11 -0.48
N LYS A 99 -16.04 20.21 -1.75
CA LYS A 99 -16.57 21.43 -2.38
C LYS A 99 -18.08 21.37 -2.69
N SER A 100 -18.77 20.31 -2.24
CA SER A 100 -20.23 20.14 -2.33
C SER A 100 -20.84 20.24 -0.94
#